data_AF-A0A656HD83-F1
#
_entry.id   AF-A0A656HD83-F1
#
_cell.length_a   1.000
_cell.length_b   1.000
_cell.length_c   1.000
_cell.angle_alpha   90.00
_cell.angle_beta   90.00
_cell.angle_gamma   90.00
#
_symmetry.space_group_name_H-M   'P 1'
#
loop_
_entity.id
_entity.type
_entity.pdbx_description
1 polymer ?
#
loop_
_entity_poly.entity_id
_entity_poly.type
_entity_poly.pdbx_seq_one_letter_code
_entity_poly.pdbx_strand_id
1 'polypeptide(L)'
;MRDTLRANALIPAQEPYGITSNTASDTAASNLLGSSGNDAPVDWVVLELLDPNNPTITKARLTGLVQRDADIVDAQSGDGSFLLIGVEPGSYYVAVKHRNHLGVMTANPVALGGVPAMIDFTKESTSTYGSHARVSLGGTALLWAGNNNNDGLIISQGPSNDLTQVLSNILAAEGNVTYNTNYKLSGYRATDINMDGITIFAGPSNDVDLALGNVLTHPANISFSSNYIIRQQLP
;
A
#
# COMPACT_ATOMS: atom_id res chain seq x y z
N MET A 1 3.66 -6.42 11.61
CA MET A 1 2.66 -6.69 10.55
C MET A 1 2.48 -8.20 10.37
N ARG A 2 1.43 -8.64 9.65
CA ARG A 2 1.09 -10.05 9.38
C ARG A 2 1.67 -10.45 8.01
N ASP A 3 2.25 -11.63 7.89
CA ASP A 3 2.85 -12.17 6.64
C ASP A 3 2.01 -13.29 6.01
N THR A 4 0.68 -13.24 6.13
CA THR A 4 -0.19 -14.33 5.67
C THR A 4 -0.07 -14.59 4.16
N LEU A 5 0.11 -13.54 3.36
CA LEU A 5 0.36 -13.68 1.93
C LEU A 5 1.60 -14.53 1.65
N ARG A 6 2.72 -14.24 2.33
CA ARG A 6 3.95 -15.02 2.23
C ARG A 6 3.75 -16.46 2.73
N ALA A 7 3.11 -16.64 3.88
CA ALA A 7 2.84 -17.96 4.44
C ALA A 7 2.01 -18.85 3.49
N ASN A 8 1.15 -18.23 2.68
CA ASN A 8 0.35 -18.90 1.65
C ASN A 8 1.01 -18.91 0.26
N ALA A 9 2.26 -18.47 0.12
CA ALA A 9 2.98 -18.35 -1.15
C ALA A 9 2.24 -17.52 -2.21
N LEU A 10 1.55 -16.46 -1.77
CA LEU A 10 0.74 -15.58 -2.63
C LEU A 10 1.49 -14.33 -3.12
N ILE A 11 2.60 -13.93 -2.47
CA ILE A 11 3.38 -12.78 -2.92
C ILE A 11 4.02 -13.13 -4.28
N PRO A 12 3.75 -12.36 -5.35
CA PRO A 12 4.30 -12.66 -6.66
C PRO A 12 5.82 -12.43 -6.68
N ALA A 13 6.53 -13.26 -7.44
CA ALA A 13 7.97 -13.11 -7.60
C ALA A 13 8.32 -11.87 -8.44
N GLN A 14 7.51 -11.53 -9.44
CA GLN A 14 7.62 -10.29 -10.18
C GLN A 14 6.80 -9.19 -9.48
N GLU A 15 7.30 -7.97 -9.45
CA GLU A 15 6.55 -6.83 -8.95
C GLU A 15 5.19 -6.70 -9.69
N PRO A 16 4.09 -6.39 -8.99
CA PRO A 16 2.74 -6.46 -9.54
C PRO A 16 2.26 -5.16 -10.20
N TYR A 17 3.06 -4.09 -10.21
CA TYR A 17 2.66 -2.75 -10.66
C TYR A 17 2.96 -2.50 -12.14
N GLY A 18 3.79 -3.35 -12.78
CA GLY A 18 4.12 -3.22 -14.20
C GLY A 18 4.90 -1.95 -14.51
N ILE A 19 5.72 -1.48 -13.56
CA ILE A 19 6.47 -0.23 -13.70
C ILE A 19 7.90 -0.50 -14.16
N THR A 20 8.50 0.47 -14.85
CA THR A 20 9.95 0.47 -15.08
C THR A 20 10.63 1.01 -13.82
N SER A 21 11.20 0.13 -13.02
CA SER A 21 11.91 0.53 -11.80
C SER A 21 13.29 1.14 -12.12
N ASN A 22 13.71 2.06 -11.27
CA ASN A 22 15.06 2.59 -11.17
C ASN A 22 15.95 1.72 -10.26
N THR A 23 15.57 0.47 -9.95
CA THR A 23 16.43 -0.52 -9.29
C THR A 23 17.02 -1.51 -10.29
N ALA A 24 17.94 -2.37 -9.83
CA ALA A 24 18.59 -3.35 -10.69
C ALA A 24 17.68 -4.50 -11.14
N SER A 25 16.55 -4.73 -10.45
CA SER A 25 15.63 -5.82 -10.76
C SER A 25 14.22 -5.52 -10.26
N ASP A 26 13.25 -6.03 -11.01
CA ASP A 26 11.82 -6.00 -10.71
C ASP A 26 11.30 -7.35 -10.19
N THR A 27 12.21 -8.29 -9.91
CA THR A 27 11.90 -9.63 -9.41
C THR A 27 12.42 -9.75 -7.98
N ALA A 28 11.67 -10.37 -7.08
CA ALA A 28 12.13 -10.71 -5.74
C ALA A 28 12.99 -11.99 -5.73
N ALA A 29 14.05 -11.99 -4.93
CA ALA A 29 14.87 -13.17 -4.72
C ALA A 29 14.10 -14.24 -3.93
N SER A 30 14.22 -15.51 -4.34
CA SER A 30 13.43 -16.61 -3.77
C SER A 30 13.70 -16.86 -2.28
N ASN A 31 14.92 -16.59 -1.81
CA ASN A 31 15.29 -16.66 -0.40
C ASN A 31 14.59 -15.58 0.44
N LEU A 32 14.34 -14.40 -0.11
CA LEU A 32 13.61 -13.33 0.58
C LEU A 32 12.12 -13.67 0.65
N LEU A 33 11.52 -14.17 -0.42
CA LEU A 33 10.12 -14.64 -0.41
C LEU A 33 9.89 -15.80 0.58
N GLY A 34 10.93 -16.58 0.87
CA GLY A 34 10.92 -17.67 1.85
C GLY A 34 11.28 -17.26 3.28
N SER A 35 11.70 -16.02 3.54
CA SER A 35 12.15 -15.60 4.88
C SER A 35 11.01 -15.61 5.90
N SER A 36 11.35 -15.67 7.18
CA SER A 36 10.37 -15.71 8.29
C SER A 36 10.85 -14.85 9.45
N GLY A 37 10.02 -14.67 10.48
CA GLY A 37 10.36 -13.78 11.60
C GLY A 37 10.08 -12.31 11.27
N ASN A 38 10.89 -11.40 11.79
CA ASN A 38 10.70 -9.95 11.58
C ASN A 38 10.95 -9.56 10.11
N ASP A 39 11.90 -10.21 9.47
CA ASP A 39 12.32 -9.93 8.08
C ASP A 39 11.43 -10.63 7.04
N ALA A 40 10.32 -11.26 7.46
CA ALA A 40 9.39 -11.90 6.56
C ALA A 40 8.70 -10.86 5.66
N PRO A 41 8.72 -10.99 4.33
CA PRO A 41 8.02 -10.06 3.46
C PRO A 41 6.51 -10.17 3.67
N VAL A 42 5.86 -9.02 3.65
CA VAL A 42 4.43 -8.83 3.81
C VAL A 42 3.78 -8.54 2.48
N ASP A 43 4.32 -7.56 1.74
CA ASP A 43 3.82 -7.19 0.42
C ASP A 43 4.86 -6.43 -0.42
N TRP A 44 4.53 -6.19 -1.70
CA TRP A 44 5.23 -5.22 -2.53
C TRP A 44 4.74 -3.79 -2.27
N VAL A 45 5.64 -2.82 -2.45
CA VAL A 45 5.34 -1.39 -2.48
C VAL A 45 6.04 -0.70 -3.64
N VAL A 46 5.49 0.43 -4.08
CA VAL A 46 6.16 1.36 -4.98
C VAL A 46 6.68 2.54 -4.17
N LEU A 47 7.93 2.90 -4.37
CA LEU A 47 8.50 4.17 -3.92
C LEU A 47 8.59 5.12 -5.11
N GLU A 48 8.17 6.37 -4.92
CA GLU A 48 8.31 7.42 -5.94
C GLU A 48 9.19 8.55 -5.40
N LEU A 49 10.09 9.04 -6.25
CA LEU A 49 10.81 10.28 -6.02
C LEU A 49 10.20 11.37 -6.89
N LEU A 50 9.73 12.46 -6.28
CA LEU A 50 9.05 13.55 -6.95
C LEU A 50 9.89 14.83 -6.89
N ASP A 51 9.76 15.67 -7.92
CA ASP A 51 10.55 16.90 -8.07
C ASP A 51 10.34 17.85 -6.86
N PRO A 52 11.41 18.42 -6.30
CA PRO A 52 11.31 19.26 -5.10
C PRO A 52 10.58 20.58 -5.34
N ASN A 53 10.52 21.06 -6.58
CA ASN A 53 9.88 22.32 -6.96
C ASN A 53 8.47 22.11 -7.52
N ASN A 54 8.20 20.94 -8.11
CA ASN A 54 6.86 20.58 -8.60
C ASN A 54 6.57 19.09 -8.31
N PRO A 55 5.92 18.76 -7.18
CA PRO A 55 5.76 17.39 -6.75
C PRO A 55 4.71 16.61 -7.57
N THR A 56 4.13 17.19 -8.63
CA THR A 56 3.35 16.43 -9.63
C THR A 56 4.24 15.69 -10.64
N ILE A 57 5.53 16.01 -10.69
CA ILE A 57 6.50 15.40 -11.60
C ILE A 57 7.25 14.27 -10.89
N THR A 58 6.98 13.03 -11.27
CA THR A 58 7.77 11.86 -10.86
C THR A 58 9.11 11.84 -11.58
N LYS A 59 10.21 11.78 -10.82
CA LYS A 59 11.59 11.70 -11.31
C LYS A 59 12.13 10.29 -11.35
N ALA A 60 11.70 9.45 -10.42
CA ALA A 60 12.07 8.05 -10.36
C ALA A 60 10.94 7.24 -9.72
N ARG A 61 10.86 5.96 -10.09
CA ARG A 61 10.02 4.98 -9.43
C ARG A 61 10.86 3.77 -9.11
N LEU A 62 10.58 3.12 -8.00
CA LEU A 62 11.16 1.83 -7.70
C LEU A 62 10.21 0.96 -6.89
N THR A 63 10.52 -0.32 -6.83
CA THR A 63 9.77 -1.30 -6.03
C THR A 63 10.62 -1.82 -4.88
N GLY A 64 9.93 -2.23 -3.81
CA GLY A 64 10.55 -2.87 -2.66
C GLY A 64 9.57 -3.81 -1.97
N LEU A 65 10.08 -4.63 -1.06
CA LEU A 65 9.28 -5.49 -0.21
C LEU A 65 9.14 -4.85 1.16
N VAL A 66 7.92 -4.68 1.64
CA VAL A 66 7.68 -4.33 3.04
C VAL A 66 7.75 -5.58 3.91
N GLN A 67 8.44 -5.52 5.04
CA GLN A 67 8.67 -6.62 5.98
C GLN A 67 7.79 -6.50 7.25
N ARG A 68 7.79 -7.52 8.11
CA ARG A 68 6.89 -7.56 9.27
C ARG A 68 7.22 -6.52 10.34
N ASP A 69 8.48 -6.11 10.43
CA ASP A 69 8.97 -5.03 11.29
C ASP A 69 8.78 -3.63 10.69
N ALA A 70 8.13 -3.53 9.52
CA ALA A 70 7.82 -2.30 8.79
C ALA A 70 8.98 -1.70 7.97
N ASP A 71 10.10 -2.40 7.86
CA ASP A 71 11.17 -1.99 6.95
C ASP A 71 10.76 -2.25 5.50
N ILE A 72 11.24 -1.41 4.60
CA ILE A 72 11.10 -1.60 3.16
C ILE A 72 12.49 -1.90 2.62
N VAL A 73 12.65 -3.08 2.00
CA VAL A 73 13.93 -3.58 1.53
C VAL A 73 13.95 -3.77 0.02
N ASP A 74 15.14 -3.69 -0.55
CA ASP A 74 15.39 -4.07 -1.93
C ASP A 74 15.01 -5.55 -2.14
N ALA A 75 14.24 -5.80 -3.20
CA ALA A 75 13.67 -7.11 -3.44
C ALA A 75 14.69 -8.18 -3.88
N GLN A 76 15.92 -7.79 -4.24
CA GLN A 76 17.01 -8.71 -4.56
C GLN A 76 18.00 -8.86 -3.41
N SER A 77 18.52 -7.75 -2.87
CA SER A 77 19.57 -7.81 -1.85
C SER A 77 19.03 -8.00 -0.44
N GLY A 78 17.79 -7.55 -0.17
CA GLY A 78 17.22 -7.49 1.17
C GLY A 78 17.75 -6.32 2.00
N ASP A 79 18.48 -5.38 1.39
CA ASP A 79 18.99 -4.20 2.10
C ASP A 79 17.89 -3.14 2.27
N GLY A 80 17.86 -2.47 3.43
CA GLY A 80 16.99 -1.31 3.67
C GLY A 80 17.44 -0.02 2.96
N SER A 81 18.50 -0.08 2.16
CA SER A 81 19.00 1.03 1.34
C SER A 81 18.94 0.66 -0.13
N PHE A 82 18.45 1.58 -0.96
CA PHE A 82 18.25 1.34 -2.38
C PHE A 82 19.35 1.97 -3.21
N LEU A 83 19.91 1.19 -4.14
CA LEU A 83 20.73 1.70 -5.22
C LEU A 83 19.84 2.14 -6.37
N LEU A 84 19.83 3.45 -6.66
CA LEU A 84 19.00 4.02 -7.72
C LEU A 84 19.82 4.21 -9.01
N ILE A 85 19.36 3.61 -10.10
CA ILE A 85 19.98 3.66 -11.41
C ILE A 85 19.37 4.83 -12.20
N GLY A 86 20.23 5.71 -12.71
CA GLY A 86 19.82 6.86 -13.54
C GLY A 86 19.14 7.97 -12.75
N VAL A 87 19.37 8.04 -11.43
CA VAL A 87 18.86 9.09 -10.54
C VAL A 87 20.05 9.85 -9.94
N GLU A 88 20.08 11.15 -10.17
CA GLU A 88 21.13 12.02 -9.63
C GLU A 88 20.92 12.30 -8.13
N PRO A 89 21.99 12.51 -7.35
CA PRO A 89 21.86 13.04 -5.99
C PRO A 89 21.14 14.39 -5.98
N GLY A 90 20.24 14.58 -5.01
CA GLY A 90 19.41 15.78 -4.93
C GLY A 90 18.33 15.69 -3.86
N SER A 91 17.54 16.75 -3.75
CA SER A 91 16.39 16.77 -2.86
C SER A 91 15.15 16.29 -3.60
N TYR A 92 14.42 15.35 -3.02
CA TYR A 92 13.21 14.79 -3.60
C TYR A 92 12.12 14.66 -2.55
N TYR A 93 10.86 14.86 -2.92
CA TYR A 93 9.80 14.27 -2.13
C TYR A 93 9.86 12.76 -2.29
N VAL A 94 9.69 12.02 -1.19
CA VAL A 94 9.66 10.56 -1.21
C VAL A 94 8.25 10.11 -0.87
N ALA A 95 7.65 9.33 -1.75
CA ALA A 95 6.34 8.74 -1.53
C ALA A 95 6.39 7.22 -1.51
N VAL A 96 5.51 6.62 -0.71
CA VAL A 96 5.26 5.17 -0.66
C VAL A 96 3.82 4.92 -1.09
N LYS A 97 3.65 4.00 -2.03
CA LYS A 97 2.37 3.53 -2.56
C LYS A 97 2.25 2.03 -2.37
N HIS A 98 1.04 1.60 -2.02
CA HIS A 98 0.68 0.20 -1.81
C HIS A 98 -0.47 -0.16 -2.75
N ARG A 99 -0.69 -1.45 -3.02
CA ARG A 99 -1.66 -1.94 -4.01
C ARG A 99 -3.13 -1.60 -3.74
N ASN A 100 -3.46 -1.30 -2.49
CA ASN A 100 -4.83 -1.14 -1.99
C ASN A 100 -4.95 -0.20 -0.76
N HIS A 101 -3.91 0.59 -0.49
CA HIS A 101 -3.93 1.63 0.53
C HIS A 101 -3.66 2.99 -0.11
N LEU A 102 -4.14 4.07 0.52
CA LEU A 102 -3.73 5.42 0.14
C LEU A 102 -2.25 5.61 0.48
N GLY A 103 -1.45 5.96 -0.52
CA GLY A 103 -0.04 6.25 -0.34
C GLY A 103 0.22 7.49 0.51
N VAL A 104 1.46 7.64 0.95
CA VAL A 104 1.95 8.73 1.79
C VAL A 104 3.20 9.36 1.18
N MET A 105 3.42 10.64 1.42
CA MET A 105 4.61 11.37 0.95
C MET A 105 5.19 12.22 2.08
N THR A 106 6.50 12.45 2.06
CA THR A 106 7.16 13.41 2.97
C THR A 106 6.56 14.81 2.83
N ALA A 107 6.49 15.56 3.93
CA ALA A 107 6.00 16.95 3.91
C ALA A 107 6.95 17.91 3.18
N ASN A 108 8.25 17.61 3.20
CA ASN A 108 9.30 18.39 2.58
C ASN A 108 10.23 17.48 1.76
N PRO A 109 10.96 18.00 0.77
CA PRO A 109 11.99 17.25 0.07
C PRO A 109 13.08 16.78 1.03
N VAL A 110 13.54 15.55 0.84
CA VAL A 110 14.65 14.92 1.56
C VAL A 110 15.86 14.85 0.64
N ALA A 111 17.03 15.22 1.15
CA ALA A 111 18.28 15.10 0.41
C ALA A 111 18.71 13.64 0.32
N LEU A 112 18.84 13.13 -0.91
CA LEU A 112 19.27 11.77 -1.23
C LEU A 112 20.59 11.83 -2.01
N GLY A 113 21.48 10.87 -1.79
CA GLY A 113 22.78 10.81 -2.46
C GLY A 113 23.63 9.64 -1.96
N GLY A 114 24.96 9.83 -1.94
CA GLY A 114 25.90 8.78 -1.56
C GLY A 114 25.80 8.30 -0.10
N VAL A 115 25.11 9.04 0.76
CA VAL A 115 24.73 8.60 2.11
C VAL A 115 23.20 8.41 2.13
N PRO A 116 22.69 7.21 2.42
CA PRO A 116 21.26 6.97 2.51
C PRO A 116 20.60 7.84 3.59
N ALA A 117 19.42 8.38 3.29
CA ALA A 117 18.58 9.06 4.26
C ALA A 117 17.52 8.09 4.79
N MET A 118 17.32 8.07 6.11
CA MET A 118 16.26 7.28 6.74
C MET A 118 14.97 8.10 6.79
N ILE A 119 13.89 7.50 6.32
CA ILE A 119 12.53 8.05 6.36
C ILE A 119 11.64 7.00 7.00
N ASP A 120 10.98 7.37 8.09
CA ASP A 120 10.14 6.45 8.85
C ASP A 120 8.69 6.95 8.86
N PHE A 121 7.86 6.37 8.00
CA PHE A 121 6.42 6.68 7.94
C PHE A 121 5.60 5.98 9.03
N THR A 122 6.20 5.16 9.90
CA THR A 122 5.50 4.55 11.04
C THR A 122 5.45 5.48 12.26
N LYS A 123 6.38 6.44 12.34
CA LYS A 123 6.39 7.48 13.38
C LYS A 123 5.35 8.56 13.11
N GLU A 124 4.49 8.82 14.09
CA GLU A 124 3.50 9.91 14.02
C GLU A 124 4.16 11.30 13.88
N SER A 125 5.36 11.47 14.43
CA SER A 125 6.14 12.72 14.35
C SER A 125 6.70 13.01 12.96
N THR A 126 6.79 12.02 12.08
CA THR A 126 7.22 12.22 10.69
C THR A 126 6.20 13.08 9.96
N SER A 127 6.60 14.27 9.54
CA SER A 127 5.71 15.19 8.83
C SER A 127 5.42 14.67 7.42
N THR A 128 4.15 14.58 7.07
CA THR A 128 3.68 14.11 5.76
C THR A 128 2.98 15.23 4.99
N TYR A 129 2.99 15.12 3.66
CA TYR A 129 2.22 16.03 2.81
C TYR A 129 0.72 15.93 3.11
N GLY A 130 0.02 17.07 3.00
CA GLY A 130 -1.41 17.15 3.25
C GLY A 130 -1.81 16.99 4.72
N SER A 131 -3.07 16.62 4.95
CA SER A 131 -3.64 16.45 6.29
C SER A 131 -4.26 15.07 6.44
N HIS A 132 -4.07 14.43 7.60
CA HIS A 132 -4.59 13.08 7.86
C HIS A 132 -4.15 12.07 6.78
N ALA A 133 -2.92 12.18 6.26
CA ALA A 133 -2.38 11.28 5.25
C ALA A 133 -2.24 9.82 5.72
N ARG A 134 -2.27 9.62 7.04
CA ARG A 134 -2.14 8.34 7.73
C ARG A 134 -3.18 8.26 8.85
N VAL A 135 -3.47 7.04 9.28
CA VAL A 135 -4.25 6.76 10.49
C VAL A 135 -3.31 6.39 11.64
N SER A 136 -3.55 6.91 12.83
CA SER A 136 -2.80 6.52 14.04
C SER A 136 -3.53 5.37 14.74
N LEU A 137 -2.79 4.31 15.06
CA LEU A 137 -3.29 3.20 15.87
C LEU A 137 -2.20 2.75 16.84
N GLY A 138 -2.46 2.88 18.14
CA GLY A 138 -1.54 2.40 19.18
C GLY A 138 -0.16 3.08 19.15
N GLY A 139 -0.07 4.34 18.73
CA GLY A 139 1.18 5.11 18.61
C GLY A 139 1.98 4.82 17.33
N THR A 140 1.43 4.02 16.41
CA THR A 140 1.99 3.77 15.08
C THR A 140 1.12 4.42 14.02
N ALA A 141 1.75 5.15 13.10
CA ALA A 141 1.08 5.70 11.93
C ALA A 141 1.03 4.64 10.80
N LEU A 142 -0.17 4.41 10.27
CA LEU A 142 -0.47 3.40 9.25
C LEU A 142 -1.07 4.08 8.01
N LEU A 143 -0.96 3.43 6.86
CA LEU A 143 -1.65 3.87 5.64
C LEU A 143 -3.16 3.58 5.75
N TRP A 144 -3.98 4.37 5.07
CA TRP A 144 -5.42 4.13 4.98
C TRP A 144 -5.71 2.98 4.02
N ALA A 145 -6.23 1.87 4.52
CA ALA A 145 -6.64 0.73 3.71
C ALA A 145 -8.00 0.98 3.04
N GLY A 146 -8.15 0.60 1.77
CA GLY A 146 -9.47 0.57 1.12
C GLY A 146 -9.51 1.06 -0.32
N ASN A 147 -8.44 1.66 -0.83
CA ASN A 147 -8.32 2.16 -2.20
C ASN A 147 -8.01 1.00 -3.16
N ASN A 148 -8.94 0.07 -3.32
CA ASN A 148 -8.70 -1.20 -4.03
C ASN A 148 -8.77 -1.08 -5.55
N ASN A 149 -9.22 0.08 -6.05
CA ASN A 149 -9.29 0.43 -7.47
C ASN A 149 -8.14 1.36 -7.91
N ASN A 150 -7.29 1.80 -6.97
CA ASN A 150 -6.16 2.70 -7.18
C ASN A 150 -6.52 4.08 -7.78
N ASP A 151 -7.70 4.63 -7.48
CA ASP A 151 -8.11 5.98 -7.91
C ASP A 151 -7.70 7.10 -6.92
N GLY A 152 -7.09 6.72 -5.79
CA GLY A 152 -6.64 7.66 -4.77
C GLY A 152 -7.76 8.11 -3.84
N LEU A 153 -8.90 7.41 -3.83
CA LEU A 153 -10.04 7.66 -2.97
C LEU A 153 -10.32 6.41 -2.14
N ILE A 154 -10.97 6.61 -0.99
CA ILE A 154 -11.69 5.54 -0.30
C ILE A 154 -13.13 6.00 -0.18
N ILE A 155 -14.02 5.26 -0.83
CA ILE A 155 -15.44 5.55 -0.91
C ILE A 155 -16.18 4.30 -0.44
N SER A 156 -16.90 4.41 0.68
CA SER A 156 -17.74 3.30 1.17
C SER A 156 -19.18 3.33 0.65
N GLN A 157 -19.69 4.50 0.24
CA GLN A 157 -21.04 4.67 -0.30
C GLN A 157 -21.05 5.74 -1.39
N GLY A 158 -21.80 5.49 -2.46
CA GLY A 158 -21.93 6.39 -3.61
C GLY A 158 -21.46 5.76 -4.92
N PRO A 159 -21.45 6.54 -6.02
CA PRO A 159 -20.91 6.10 -7.30
C PRO A 159 -19.43 5.74 -7.20
N SER A 160 -19.00 4.73 -7.96
CA SER A 160 -17.61 4.27 -8.03
C SER A 160 -16.99 3.90 -6.67
N ASN A 161 -17.80 3.39 -5.74
CA ASN A 161 -17.31 3.00 -4.40
C ASN A 161 -16.48 1.71 -4.42
N ASP A 162 -15.49 1.63 -3.52
CA ASP A 162 -14.56 0.51 -3.41
C ASP A 162 -15.24 -0.80 -2.97
N LEU A 163 -16.36 -0.72 -2.25
CA LEU A 163 -17.06 -1.91 -1.75
C LEU A 163 -17.75 -2.68 -2.88
N THR A 164 -18.31 -1.97 -3.86
CA THR A 164 -18.89 -2.57 -5.07
C THR A 164 -17.82 -3.31 -5.87
N GLN A 165 -16.57 -2.82 -5.88
CA GLN A 165 -15.46 -3.51 -6.54
C GLN A 165 -15.11 -4.84 -5.83
N VAL A 166 -15.14 -4.88 -4.50
CA VAL A 166 -15.00 -6.14 -3.74
C VAL A 166 -16.10 -7.13 -4.13
N LEU A 167 -17.36 -6.67 -4.13
CA LEU A 167 -18.51 -7.51 -4.48
C LEU A 167 -18.43 -8.04 -5.91
N SER A 168 -18.09 -7.19 -6.88
CA SER A 168 -18.04 -7.58 -8.30
C SER A 168 -16.99 -8.66 -8.54
N ASN A 169 -15.81 -8.56 -7.94
CA ASN A 169 -14.76 -9.57 -8.05
C ASN A 169 -15.20 -10.92 -7.44
N ILE A 170 -15.90 -10.88 -6.31
CA ILE A 170 -16.44 -12.09 -5.68
C ILE A 170 -17.51 -12.75 -6.55
N LEU A 171 -18.45 -11.98 -7.09
CA LEU A 171 -19.53 -12.52 -7.93
C LEU A 171 -19.04 -13.01 -9.30
N ALA A 172 -17.96 -12.41 -9.83
CA ALA A 172 -17.34 -12.79 -11.09
C ALA A 172 -16.30 -13.92 -10.95
N ALA A 173 -16.01 -14.39 -9.74
CA ALA A 173 -15.04 -15.45 -9.52
C ALA A 173 -15.49 -16.74 -10.22
N GLU A 174 -14.59 -17.37 -11.00
CA GLU A 174 -14.90 -18.58 -11.78
C GLU A 174 -15.49 -19.71 -10.94
N GLY A 175 -15.06 -19.83 -9.68
CA GLY A 175 -15.56 -20.83 -8.72
C GLY A 175 -16.86 -20.45 -8.02
N ASN A 176 -17.37 -19.23 -8.17
CA ASN A 176 -18.59 -18.74 -7.51
C ASN A 176 -19.83 -18.89 -8.41
N VAL A 177 -20.09 -20.12 -8.85
CA VAL A 177 -21.14 -20.43 -9.83
C VAL A 177 -22.58 -20.13 -9.36
N THR A 178 -22.78 -19.95 -8.05
CA THR A 178 -24.10 -19.61 -7.46
C THR A 178 -24.23 -18.13 -7.09
N TYR A 179 -23.23 -17.29 -7.42
CA TYR A 179 -23.22 -15.87 -7.08
C TYR A 179 -23.36 -15.61 -5.57
N ASN A 180 -22.74 -16.47 -4.75
CA ASN A 180 -22.77 -16.34 -3.29
C ASN A 180 -21.91 -15.15 -2.86
N THR A 181 -22.50 -14.16 -2.19
CA THR A 181 -21.81 -12.98 -1.66
C THR A 181 -20.83 -13.30 -0.54
N ASN A 182 -20.97 -14.45 0.11
CA ASN A 182 -20.07 -14.93 1.17
C ASN A 182 -18.95 -15.83 0.62
N TYR A 183 -18.81 -15.92 -0.71
CA TYR A 183 -17.74 -16.69 -1.34
C TYR A 183 -16.37 -16.10 -0.97
N LYS A 184 -15.43 -16.98 -0.64
CA LYS A 184 -14.06 -16.63 -0.25
C LYS A 184 -13.16 -16.64 -1.47
N LEU A 185 -12.81 -15.47 -1.98
CA LEU A 185 -11.95 -15.34 -3.15
C LEU A 185 -10.48 -15.31 -2.71
N SER A 186 -9.79 -16.44 -2.83
CA SER A 186 -8.38 -16.53 -2.45
C SER A 186 -7.44 -15.92 -3.49
N GLY A 187 -6.32 -15.39 -3.03
CA GLY A 187 -5.19 -14.98 -3.86
C GLY A 187 -4.63 -13.60 -3.51
N TYR A 188 -3.59 -13.22 -4.25
CA TYR A 188 -3.03 -11.88 -4.21
C TYR A 188 -3.94 -10.92 -4.98
N ARG A 189 -4.79 -10.18 -4.27
CA ARG A 189 -5.82 -9.31 -4.87
C ARG A 189 -5.77 -7.91 -4.28
N ALA A 190 -6.06 -6.90 -5.09
CA ALA A 190 -6.24 -5.53 -4.58
C ALA A 190 -7.46 -5.42 -3.64
N THR A 191 -8.48 -6.26 -3.86
CA THR A 191 -9.70 -6.34 -3.04
C THR A 191 -9.52 -7.03 -1.69
N ASP A 192 -8.38 -7.71 -1.47
CA ASP A 192 -7.97 -8.23 -0.15
C ASP A 192 -7.35 -7.08 0.65
N ILE A 193 -8.22 -6.26 1.24
CA ILE A 193 -7.91 -5.01 1.94
C ILE A 193 -7.20 -5.31 3.26
N ASN A 194 -7.57 -6.40 3.94
CA ASN A 194 -6.98 -6.79 5.21
C ASN A 194 -5.64 -7.57 5.08
N MET A 195 -5.27 -7.93 3.84
CA MET A 195 -4.04 -8.63 3.45
C MET A 195 -3.88 -10.04 4.04
N ASP A 196 -4.97 -10.78 4.16
CA ASP A 196 -4.97 -12.17 4.63
C ASP A 196 -4.98 -13.21 3.50
N GLY A 197 -4.96 -12.75 2.24
CA GLY A 197 -4.97 -13.59 1.06
C GLY A 197 -6.37 -14.10 0.67
N ILE A 198 -7.43 -13.59 1.29
CA ILE A 198 -8.81 -13.96 1.01
C ILE A 198 -9.70 -12.71 0.96
N THR A 199 -10.20 -12.38 -0.22
CA THR A 199 -11.24 -11.36 -0.36
C THR A 199 -12.61 -11.91 0.05
N ILE A 200 -13.28 -11.22 0.98
CA ILE A 200 -14.62 -11.55 1.50
C ILE A 200 -15.48 -10.27 1.56
N PHE A 201 -16.70 -10.33 1.00
CA PHE A 201 -17.65 -9.22 1.05
C PHE A 201 -18.55 -9.26 2.28
N ALA A 202 -19.04 -10.45 2.66
CA ALA A 202 -19.95 -10.60 3.80
C ALA A 202 -19.58 -11.81 4.66
N GLY A 203 -19.70 -11.63 5.98
CA GLY A 203 -19.27 -12.58 7.00
C GLY A 203 -18.17 -12.01 7.90
N PRO A 204 -17.67 -12.80 8.87
CA PRO A 204 -16.58 -12.37 9.75
C PRO A 204 -15.30 -12.05 8.97
N SER A 205 -14.57 -11.02 9.42
CA SER A 205 -13.30 -10.59 8.83
C SER A 205 -13.39 -10.20 7.35
N ASN A 206 -14.55 -9.70 6.91
CA ASN A 206 -14.71 -9.18 5.56
C ASN A 206 -13.85 -7.92 5.32
N ASP A 207 -13.53 -7.66 4.05
CA ASP A 207 -12.69 -6.54 3.63
C ASP A 207 -13.44 -5.20 3.67
N VAL A 208 -14.76 -5.24 3.50
CA VAL A 208 -15.59 -4.04 3.35
C VAL A 208 -15.75 -3.27 4.66
N ASP A 209 -15.74 -3.97 5.80
CA ASP A 209 -15.85 -3.36 7.13
C ASP A 209 -14.62 -2.52 7.47
N LEU A 210 -13.43 -2.92 7.01
CA LEU A 210 -12.20 -2.14 7.22
C LEU A 210 -12.25 -0.82 6.44
N ALA A 211 -12.65 -0.86 5.16
CA ALA A 211 -12.80 0.34 4.34
C ALA A 211 -13.91 1.27 4.89
N LEU A 212 -15.07 0.72 5.26
CA LEU A 212 -16.15 1.49 5.87
C LEU A 212 -15.74 2.09 7.22
N GLY A 213 -15.06 1.31 8.07
CA GLY A 213 -14.54 1.76 9.35
C GLY A 213 -13.59 2.94 9.20
N ASN A 214 -12.67 2.88 8.22
CA ASN A 214 -11.78 4.00 7.89
C ASN A 214 -12.57 5.25 7.49
N VAL A 215 -13.57 5.13 6.62
CA VAL A 215 -14.42 6.27 6.20
C VAL A 215 -15.14 6.90 7.39
N LEU A 216 -15.78 6.09 8.23
CA LEU A 216 -16.56 6.57 9.38
C LEU A 216 -15.68 7.22 10.45
N THR A 217 -14.48 6.68 10.67
CA THR A 217 -13.57 7.14 11.73
C THR A 217 -12.56 8.18 11.28
N HIS A 218 -12.57 8.56 9.99
CA HIS A 218 -11.67 9.57 9.47
C HIS A 218 -11.84 10.90 10.26
N PRO A 219 -10.76 11.53 10.77
CA PRO A 219 -10.89 12.66 11.69
C PRO A 219 -11.63 13.88 11.12
N ALA A 220 -11.57 14.08 9.80
CA ALA A 220 -12.32 15.14 9.11
C ALA A 220 -13.78 14.77 8.80
N ASN A 221 -14.22 13.54 9.06
CA ASN A 221 -15.62 13.09 8.93
C ASN A 221 -16.38 13.25 10.26
N ILE A 222 -16.60 14.50 10.66
CA ILE A 222 -17.16 14.85 11.98
C ILE A 222 -18.61 14.32 12.14
N SER A 223 -19.35 14.15 11.04
CA SER A 223 -20.73 13.66 11.04
C SER A 223 -20.85 12.14 10.95
N PHE A 224 -19.74 11.40 10.89
CA PHE A 224 -19.72 9.95 10.68
C PHE A 224 -20.52 9.52 9.44
N SER A 225 -20.45 10.32 8.38
CA SER A 225 -21.19 10.07 7.15
C SER A 225 -20.55 8.93 6.37
N SER A 226 -21.33 7.90 6.02
CA SER A 226 -20.84 6.75 5.24
C SER A 226 -20.54 7.07 3.77
N ASN A 227 -20.96 8.24 3.28
CA ASN A 227 -20.63 8.78 1.97
C ASN A 227 -19.50 9.82 1.99
N TYR A 228 -18.80 9.97 3.13
CA TYR A 228 -17.57 10.75 3.17
C TYR A 228 -16.50 10.09 2.29
N ILE A 229 -15.69 10.91 1.63
CA ILE A 229 -14.64 10.43 0.73
C ILE A 229 -13.29 10.77 1.36
N ILE A 230 -12.52 9.74 1.71
CA ILE A 230 -11.11 9.92 2.07
C ILE A 230 -10.34 10.12 0.77
N ARG A 231 -9.47 11.13 0.73
CA ARG A 231 -8.64 11.44 -0.43
C ARG A 231 -7.18 11.21 -0.11
N GLN A 232 -6.46 10.60 -1.04
CA GLN A 232 -5.02 10.48 -0.96
C GLN A 232 -4.37 11.85 -0.77
N GLN A 233 -3.35 11.91 0.08
CA GLN A 233 -2.60 13.13 0.36
C GLN A 233 -1.29 13.15 -0.43
N LEU A 234 -1.41 13.05 -1.75
CA LEU A 234 -0.35 13.24 -2.74
C LEU A 234 -0.82 14.28 -3.78
N PRO A 235 0.09 14.96 -4.50
CA PRO A 235 -0.24 15.92 -5.56
C PRO A 235 -0.94 15.32 -6.79
#